data_AF-E4X238-F1
#
_entry.id   AF-E4X238-F1
#
_cell.length_a   1.000
_cell.length_b   1.000
_cell.length_c   1.000
_cell.angle_alpha   90.00
_cell.angle_beta   90.00
_cell.angle_gamma   90.00
#
_symmetry.space_group_name_H-M   'P 1'
#
loop_
_entity.id
_entity.type
_entity.pdbx_description
1 polymer ?
#
loop_
_entity_poly.entity_id
_entity_poly.type
_entity_poly.pdbx_seq_one_letter_code
_entity_poly.pdbx_strand_id
1 'polypeptide(L)'
;MKISIGFFRCVPSVIYTHPEVAWVGKTEEDLKAENVSYKIGSFPFMANSRAKTVNDSEGFVKILSDSETDKILGVHIIGPIAGEMIAEGVLAMEYGATAEDVARVCHAHPTMSEAFKEAAGSAAFGKPINF
;
A
#
# COMPACT_ATOMS: atom_id res chain seq x y z
N MET A 1 -31.32 -9.82 0.21
CA MET A 1 -29.94 -10.35 0.18
C MET A 1 -29.05 -9.31 0.85
N LYS A 2 -28.74 -9.48 2.15
CA LYS A 2 -27.82 -8.58 2.85
C LYS A 2 -26.41 -9.01 2.48
N ILE A 3 -25.73 -8.23 1.65
CA ILE A 3 -24.29 -8.38 1.47
C ILE A 3 -23.67 -7.91 2.79
N SER A 4 -23.34 -8.86 3.65
CA SER A 4 -22.46 -8.61 4.79
C SER A 4 -21.06 -8.39 4.21
N ILE A 5 -20.66 -7.14 4.02
CA ILE A 5 -19.26 -6.79 3.76
C ILE A 5 -18.49 -7.27 4.99
N GLY A 6 -17.74 -8.37 4.84
CA GLY A 6 -17.25 -9.21 5.94
C GLY A 6 -16.39 -8.46 6.96
N PHE A 7 -15.75 -7.35 6.58
CA PHE A 7 -15.04 -6.47 7.49
C PHE A 7 -15.12 -5.02 6.99
N PHE A 8 -15.69 -4.10 7.78
CA PHE A 8 -15.64 -2.64 7.51
C PHE A 8 -14.21 -2.10 7.28
N ARG A 9 -13.17 -2.89 7.60
CA ARG A 9 -11.75 -2.54 7.49
C ARG A 9 -11.22 -2.48 6.04
N CYS A 10 -11.90 -3.07 5.07
CA CYS A 10 -11.41 -3.18 3.69
C CYS A 10 -12.15 -2.28 2.68
N VAL A 11 -12.87 -1.26 3.15
CA VAL A 11 -13.50 -0.27 2.26
C VAL A 11 -12.47 0.80 1.87
N PRO A 12 -12.10 0.92 0.59
CA PRO A 12 -11.15 1.95 0.16
C PRO A 12 -11.81 3.32 0.13
N SER A 13 -11.00 4.36 0.34
CA SER A 13 -11.36 5.76 0.13
C SER A 13 -10.40 6.38 -0.86
N VAL A 14 -10.92 7.23 -1.75
CA VAL A 14 -10.15 7.86 -2.84
C VAL A 14 -10.56 9.32 -2.99
N ILE A 15 -9.56 10.18 -3.17
CA ILE A 15 -9.70 11.59 -3.53
C ILE A 15 -9.02 11.79 -4.88
N TYR A 16 -9.80 12.15 -5.89
CA TYR A 16 -9.37 12.31 -7.28
C TYR A 16 -8.77 13.69 -7.58
N THR A 17 -7.87 14.16 -6.69
CA THR A 17 -7.02 15.32 -6.94
C THR A 17 -5.84 14.95 -7.84
N HIS A 18 -4.96 15.91 -8.14
CA HIS A 18 -3.67 15.63 -8.75
C HIS A 18 -2.54 16.14 -7.82
N PRO A 19 -1.69 15.26 -7.26
CA PRO A 19 -1.78 13.78 -7.33
C PRO A 19 -3.05 13.23 -6.64
N GLU A 20 -3.43 12.00 -7.00
CA GLU A 20 -4.54 11.30 -6.34
C GLU A 20 -4.11 10.87 -4.92
N VAL A 21 -5.09 10.71 -4.03
CA VAL A 21 -4.87 10.15 -2.69
C VAL A 21 -5.83 9.00 -2.48
N ALA A 22 -5.32 7.84 -2.08
CA ALA A 22 -6.13 6.66 -1.81
C ALA A 22 -5.64 5.90 -0.58
N TRP A 23 -6.56 5.32 0.18
CA TRP A 23 -6.21 4.49 1.33
C TRP A 23 -7.25 3.42 1.62
N VAL A 24 -6.82 2.38 2.34
CA VAL A 24 -7.66 1.33 2.92
C VAL A 24 -7.04 0.87 4.24
N GLY A 25 -7.87 0.44 5.19
CA GLY A 25 -7.41 0.00 6.50
C GLY A 25 -7.17 1.13 7.49
N LYS A 26 -6.29 0.87 8.46
CA LYS A 26 -6.02 1.78 9.59
C LYS A 26 -4.91 2.77 9.26
N THR A 27 -5.04 3.97 9.81
CA THR A 27 -3.97 4.97 9.83
C THR A 27 -2.95 4.66 10.94
N GLU A 28 -1.81 5.35 10.92
CA GLU A 28 -0.84 5.26 12.02
C GLU A 28 -1.41 5.79 13.33
N GLU A 29 -2.24 6.83 13.26
CA GLU A 29 -2.93 7.43 14.40
C GLU A 29 -3.90 6.43 15.04
N ASP A 30 -4.66 5.68 14.23
CA ASP A 30 -5.54 4.61 14.71
C ASP A 30 -4.74 3.51 15.42
N LEU A 31 -3.64 3.06 14.81
CA LEU A 31 -2.79 2.00 15.38
C LEU A 31 -2.14 2.45 16.70
N LYS A 32 -1.68 3.70 16.78
CA LYS A 32 -1.17 4.29 18.01
C LYS A 32 -2.25 4.39 19.09
N ALA A 33 -3.46 4.83 18.74
CA ALA A 33 -4.58 4.94 19.67
C ALA A 33 -5.02 3.58 20.23
N GLU A 34 -4.95 2.53 19.40
CA GLU A 34 -5.26 1.16 19.77
C GLU A 34 -4.10 0.40 20.42
N ASN A 35 -2.91 1.02 20.56
CA ASN A 35 -1.68 0.38 21.04
C ASN A 35 -1.30 -0.89 20.25
N VAL A 36 -1.53 -0.88 18.94
CA VAL A 36 -1.11 -1.96 18.04
C VAL A 36 0.31 -1.68 17.55
N SER A 37 1.21 -2.64 17.72
CA SER A 37 2.58 -2.54 17.20
C SER A 37 2.60 -2.80 15.70
N TYR A 38 3.25 -1.91 14.94
CA TYR A 38 3.30 -2.01 13.48
C TYR A 38 4.67 -1.59 12.91
N LYS A 39 4.96 -2.09 11.71
CA LYS A 39 6.07 -1.69 10.84
C LYS A 39 5.57 -0.77 9.75
N ILE A 40 6.45 0.10 9.26
CA ILE A 40 6.18 1.01 8.16
C ILE A 40 7.10 0.64 7.01
N GLY A 41 6.52 0.42 5.83
CA GLY A 41 7.24 0.38 4.57
C GLY A 41 6.76 1.50 3.66
N SER A 42 7.68 2.17 2.99
CA SER A 42 7.33 3.25 2.06
C SER A 42 8.26 3.29 0.86
N PHE A 43 7.72 3.68 -0.29
CA PHE A 43 8.50 3.81 -1.51
C PHE A 43 8.04 5.03 -2.33
N PRO A 44 8.95 5.95 -2.70
CA PRO A 44 8.59 7.14 -3.46
C PRO A 44 8.42 6.86 -4.96
N PHE A 45 7.45 7.52 -5.61
CA PHE A 45 7.31 7.42 -7.07
C PHE A 45 8.51 8.03 -7.82
N MET A 46 9.29 8.93 -7.19
CA MET A 46 10.58 9.38 -7.71
C MET A 46 11.59 8.25 -7.95
N ALA A 47 11.46 7.10 -7.29
CA ALA A 47 12.30 5.93 -7.51
C ALA A 47 11.67 4.91 -8.49
N ASN A 48 10.42 5.12 -8.92
CA ASN A 48 9.70 4.23 -9.82
C ASN A 48 10.02 4.53 -11.31
N SER A 49 10.35 3.50 -12.08
CA SER A 49 10.71 3.65 -13.50
C SER A 49 9.54 4.11 -14.37
N ARG A 50 8.32 3.62 -14.14
CA ARG A 50 7.14 4.04 -14.91
C ARG A 50 6.77 5.50 -14.63
N ALA A 51 6.82 5.91 -13.38
CA ALA A 51 6.60 7.30 -12.96
C ALA A 51 7.55 8.27 -13.68
N LYS A 52 8.84 7.91 -13.75
CA LYS A 52 9.84 8.68 -14.51
C LYS A 52 9.51 8.77 -16.01
N THR A 53 9.11 7.66 -16.64
CA THR A 53 8.87 7.66 -18.10
C THR A 53 7.66 8.48 -18.52
N VAL A 54 6.69 8.68 -17.62
CA VAL A 54 5.51 9.52 -17.88
C VAL A 54 5.60 10.92 -17.26
N ASN A 55 6.74 11.26 -16.64
CA ASN A 55 6.98 12.53 -15.95
C ASN A 55 5.92 12.85 -14.87
N ASP A 56 5.49 11.82 -14.13
CA ASP A 56 4.53 11.92 -13.03
C ASP A 56 5.07 11.08 -11.86
N SER A 57 5.87 11.72 -11.00
CA SER A 57 6.65 11.04 -9.96
C SER A 57 6.48 11.62 -8.56
N GLU A 58 5.47 12.47 -8.39
CA GLU A 58 5.10 13.01 -7.08
C GLU A 58 4.45 11.93 -6.20
N GLY A 59 4.79 11.94 -4.91
CA GLY A 59 4.18 11.09 -3.90
C GLY A 59 4.88 9.74 -3.67
N PHE A 60 4.16 8.82 -3.02
CA PHE A 60 4.67 7.55 -2.52
C PHE A 60 3.55 6.54 -2.22
N VAL A 61 3.93 5.27 -2.09
CA VAL A 61 3.13 4.22 -1.45
C VAL A 61 3.64 4.00 -0.02
N LYS A 62 2.73 3.87 0.95
CA LYS A 62 3.02 3.51 2.35
C LYS A 62 2.16 2.32 2.79
N ILE A 63 2.80 1.30 3.33
CA ILE A 63 2.17 0.09 3.87
C ILE A 63 2.48 0.00 5.36
N LEU A 64 1.44 -0.25 6.15
CA LEU A 64 1.52 -0.55 7.56
C LEU A 64 1.27 -2.05 7.74
N SER A 65 2.22 -2.78 8.32
CA SER A 65 2.06 -4.20 8.64
C SER A 65 2.23 -4.48 10.12
N ASP A 66 1.56 -5.50 10.63
CA ASP A 66 1.66 -5.92 12.02
C ASP A 66 3.09 -6.37 12.35
N SER A 67 3.62 -5.94 13.50
CA SER A 67 5.03 -6.21 13.85
C SER A 67 5.34 -7.69 14.09
N GLU A 68 4.36 -8.49 14.51
CA GLU A 68 4.56 -9.90 14.85
C GLU A 68 4.17 -10.83 13.71
N THR A 69 3.05 -10.54 13.05
CA THR A 69 2.43 -11.41 12.04
C THR A 69 2.67 -10.95 10.60
N ASP A 70 3.20 -9.74 10.40
CA ASP A 70 3.40 -9.08 9.11
C ASP A 70 2.13 -8.86 8.27
N LYS A 71 0.93 -9.11 8.83
CA LYS A 71 -0.34 -8.86 8.15
C LYS A 71 -0.49 -7.38 7.83
N ILE A 72 -0.98 -7.06 6.63
CA ILE A 72 -1.24 -5.68 6.24
C ILE A 72 -2.40 -5.12 7.08
N LEU A 73 -2.14 -4.00 7.74
CA LEU A 73 -3.08 -3.28 8.61
C LEU A 73 -3.68 -2.05 7.91
N GLY A 74 -2.94 -1.48 6.96
CA GLY A 74 -3.40 -0.36 6.14
C GLY A 74 -2.44 -0.05 4.99
N VAL A 75 -2.99 0.51 3.93
CA VAL A 75 -2.26 0.95 2.74
C VAL A 75 -2.68 2.37 2.41
N HIS A 76 -1.70 3.22 2.13
CA HIS A 76 -1.92 4.64 1.85
C HIS A 76 -1.06 5.03 0.65
N ILE A 77 -1.67 5.69 -0.32
CA ILE A 77 -1.03 6.06 -1.58
C ILE A 77 -1.34 7.53 -1.84
N ILE A 78 -0.30 8.29 -2.15
CA ILE A 78 -0.42 9.60 -2.80
C ILE A 78 0.41 9.53 -4.07
N GLY A 79 -0.16 9.79 -5.23
CA GLY A 79 0.57 9.71 -6.50
C GLY A 79 -0.29 9.40 -7.72
N PRO A 80 0.34 9.11 -8.87
CA PRO A 80 -0.37 8.75 -10.09
C PRO A 80 -1.20 7.48 -9.89
N ILE A 81 -2.43 7.47 -10.39
CA ILE A 81 -3.36 6.32 -10.40
C ILE A 81 -3.55 5.65 -9.03
N ALA A 82 -3.45 6.41 -7.93
CA ALA A 82 -3.61 5.91 -6.57
C ALA A 82 -4.98 5.23 -6.36
N GLY A 83 -6.04 5.77 -6.96
CA GLY A 83 -7.40 5.23 -6.88
C GLY A 83 -7.55 3.87 -7.56
N GLU A 84 -6.74 3.56 -8.57
CA GLU A 84 -6.70 2.24 -9.21
C GLU A 84 -5.81 1.27 -8.41
N MET A 85 -4.63 1.73 -7.99
CA MET A 85 -3.67 0.89 -7.25
C MET A 85 -4.17 0.44 -5.88
N ILE A 86 -5.04 1.23 -5.22
CA ILE A 86 -5.55 0.86 -3.88
C ILE A 86 -6.34 -0.46 -3.88
N ALA A 87 -6.85 -0.89 -5.04
CA ALA A 87 -7.52 -2.17 -5.20
C ALA A 87 -6.62 -3.37 -4.83
N GLU A 88 -5.30 -3.26 -5.05
CA GLU A 88 -4.33 -4.28 -4.63
C GLU A 88 -4.27 -4.39 -3.10
N GLY A 89 -4.28 -3.25 -2.40
CA GLY A 89 -4.33 -3.20 -0.93
C GLY A 89 -5.62 -3.78 -0.37
N VAL A 90 -6.76 -3.48 -1.01
CA VAL A 90 -8.07 -4.06 -0.63
C VAL A 90 -8.02 -5.58 -0.77
N LEU A 91 -7.55 -6.09 -1.91
CA LEU A 91 -7.44 -7.53 -2.16
C LEU A 91 -6.51 -8.20 -1.15
N ALA A 92 -5.33 -7.64 -0.91
CA ALA A 92 -4.37 -8.18 0.04
C ALA A 92 -4.96 -8.25 1.46
N MET A 93 -5.65 -7.19 1.91
CA MET A 93 -6.28 -7.15 3.23
C MET A 93 -7.47 -8.10 3.36
N GLU A 94 -8.32 -8.24 2.35
CA GLU A 94 -9.45 -9.19 2.36
C GLU A 94 -8.97 -10.65 2.48
N TYR A 95 -7.84 -10.99 1.88
CA TYR A 95 -7.23 -12.31 2.00
C TYR A 95 -6.35 -12.46 3.26
N GLY A 96 -6.19 -11.41 4.06
CA GLY A 96 -5.35 -11.40 5.25
C GLY A 96 -3.86 -11.60 4.94
N ALA A 97 -3.41 -11.13 3.78
CA ALA A 97 -2.04 -11.27 3.31
C ALA A 97 -1.05 -10.47 4.16
N THR A 98 0.20 -10.96 4.15
CA THR A 98 1.35 -10.28 4.76
C THR A 98 1.99 -9.30 3.78
N ALA A 99 2.80 -8.37 4.30
CA ALA A 99 3.62 -7.52 3.43
C ALA A 99 4.64 -8.37 2.64
N GLU A 100 5.17 -9.45 3.24
CA GLU A 100 6.02 -10.42 2.55
C GLU A 100 5.34 -11.07 1.35
N ASP A 101 4.07 -11.49 1.49
CA ASP A 101 3.31 -12.09 0.38
C ASP A 101 3.30 -11.16 -0.84
N VAL A 102 2.93 -9.89 -0.64
CA VAL A 102 2.91 -8.86 -1.69
C VAL A 102 4.31 -8.61 -2.24
N ALA A 103 5.32 -8.47 -1.38
CA ALA A 103 6.69 -8.19 -1.80
C ALA A 103 7.28 -9.29 -2.70
N ARG A 104 6.80 -10.54 -2.54
CA ARG A 104 7.21 -11.70 -3.35
C ARG A 104 6.42 -11.86 -4.64
N VAL A 105 5.26 -11.20 -4.77
CA VAL A 105 4.47 -11.24 -6.01
C VAL A 105 5.24 -10.57 -7.15
N CYS A 106 5.21 -11.21 -8.32
CA CYS A 106 5.78 -10.64 -9.53
C CYS A 106 4.88 -9.50 -10.02
N HIS A 107 5.44 -8.29 -10.04
CA HIS A 107 4.81 -7.11 -10.61
C HIS A 107 5.36 -6.89 -12.02
N ALA A 108 4.48 -6.52 -12.94
CA ALA A 108 4.90 -6.22 -14.31
C ALA A 108 5.87 -5.03 -14.33
N HIS A 109 6.87 -5.09 -15.21
CA HIS A 109 7.88 -4.05 -15.35
C HIS A 109 7.84 -3.42 -16.75
N PRO A 110 7.87 -2.08 -16.91
CA PRO A 110 7.74 -1.07 -15.85
C PRO A 110 6.27 -0.72 -15.56
N THR A 111 5.86 -0.69 -14.28
CA THR A 111 4.52 -0.25 -13.85
C THR A 111 4.56 0.59 -12.57
N MET A 112 3.51 1.38 -12.32
CA MET A 112 3.38 2.13 -11.05
C MET A 112 3.24 1.19 -9.85
N SER A 113 2.59 0.03 -10.04
CA SER A 113 2.41 -0.98 -8.99
C SER A 113 3.74 -1.55 -8.47
N GLU A 114 4.86 -1.42 -9.18
CA GLU A 114 6.16 -1.76 -8.60
C GLU A 114 6.48 -0.92 -7.34
N ALA A 115 5.97 0.30 -7.21
CA ALA A 115 6.10 1.08 -5.97
C ALA A 115 5.37 0.40 -4.79
N PHE A 116 4.25 -0.28 -5.06
CA PHE A 116 3.50 -1.05 -4.07
C PHE A 116 4.34 -2.23 -3.56
N LYS A 117 4.90 -3.01 -4.50
CA LYS A 117 5.83 -4.10 -4.20
C LYS A 117 7.01 -3.65 -3.33
N GLU A 118 7.64 -2.53 -3.69
CA GLU A 118 8.82 -2.04 -2.98
C GLU A 118 8.47 -1.50 -1.59
N ALA A 119 7.34 -0.82 -1.44
CA ALA A 119 6.83 -0.42 -0.12
C ALA A 119 6.54 -1.66 0.75
N ALA A 120 5.98 -2.72 0.18
CA ALA A 120 5.74 -3.98 0.88
C ALA A 120 7.06 -4.64 1.28
N GLY A 121 8.05 -4.68 0.39
CA GLY A 121 9.40 -5.16 0.68
C GLY A 121 10.08 -4.36 1.78
N SER A 122 9.90 -3.04 1.83
CA SER A 122 10.39 -2.19 2.92
C SER A 122 9.74 -2.53 4.26
N ALA A 123 8.44 -2.84 4.30
CA ALA A 123 7.75 -3.22 5.53
C ALA A 123 8.14 -4.65 6.00
N ALA A 124 8.26 -5.57 5.06
CA ALA A 124 8.57 -6.98 5.32
C ALA A 124 10.04 -7.19 5.70
N PHE A 125 10.96 -6.60 4.91
CA PHE A 125 12.39 -6.90 4.96
C PHE A 125 13.25 -5.72 5.43
N GLY A 126 12.63 -4.58 5.75
CA GLY A 126 13.32 -3.37 6.23
C GLY A 126 14.04 -2.55 5.15
N LYS A 127 14.01 -3.00 3.89
CA LYS A 127 14.56 -2.25 2.75
C LYS A 127 13.87 -2.62 1.43
N PRO A 128 13.67 -1.66 0.52
CA PRO A 128 13.33 -1.96 -0.86
C PRO A 128 14.57 -2.45 -1.65
N ILE A 129 14.35 -3.01 -2.83
CA ILE A 129 15.41 -3.44 -3.76
C ILE A 129 15.94 -2.24 -4.55
N ASN A 130 15.02 -1.41 -5.04
CA ASN A 130 15.32 -0.16 -5.73
C ASN A 130 15.12 1.00 -4.74
N PHE A 131 15.85 2.11 -4.86
CA PHE A 131 15.58 3.34 -4.11
C PHE A 131 16.25 4.54 -4.77
#